data_AF-A0A939F214-F1
#
_entry.id   AF-A0A939F214-F1
#
_cell.length_a   1.000
_cell.length_b   1.000
_cell.length_c   1.000
_cell.angle_alpha   90.00
_cell.angle_beta   90.00
_cell.angle_gamma   90.00
#
_symmetry.space_group_name_H-M   'P 1'
#
loop_
_entity.id
_entity.type
_entity.pdbx_description
1 polymer ?
#
loop_
_entity_poly.entity_id
_entity_poly.type
_entity_poly.pdbx_seq_one_letter_code
_entity_poly.pdbx_strand_id
1 'polypeptide(L)'
;MNHWGFDGRIHTGELVVGKQAVRPLMYVFGRAFAAHFPIRRMRPMAKYGGSDTAAMNADNTSAFNCRAVTGDPTRRSQHSFGNAVDINTRENPYVDRYGRVYPASGAAYLDRRRKAKGMIRTGDVITTAMHAVGWKWGGRWWAPDYQHFSANGR
;
A
#
# COMPACT_ATOMS: atom_id res chain seq x y z
N MET A 1 0.77 -15.25 2.74
CA MET A 1 1.02 -14.90 1.33
C MET A 1 2.51 -14.69 1.12
N ASN A 2 3.10 -15.42 0.19
CA ASN A 2 4.54 -15.34 -0.05
C ASN A 2 4.89 -14.09 -0.87
N HIS A 3 5.99 -13.43 -0.55
CA HIS A 3 6.50 -12.27 -1.25
C HIS A 3 8.03 -12.31 -1.32
N TRP A 4 8.61 -11.64 -2.32
CA TRP A 4 10.05 -11.38 -2.33
C TRP A 4 10.36 -10.21 -1.39
N GLY A 5 11.33 -10.40 -0.50
CA GLY A 5 11.87 -9.36 0.35
C GLY A 5 12.86 -8.47 -0.40
N PHE A 6 13.18 -7.33 0.21
CA PHE A 6 14.25 -6.45 -0.31
C PHE A 6 15.64 -7.09 -0.23
N ASP A 7 15.78 -8.13 0.61
CA ASP A 7 16.96 -8.99 0.73
C ASP A 7 17.06 -10.05 -0.38
N GLY A 8 16.08 -10.10 -1.30
CA GLY A 8 16.05 -11.07 -2.39
C GLY A 8 15.69 -12.50 -1.93
N ARG A 9 15.08 -12.67 -0.75
CA ARG A 9 14.59 -13.96 -0.25
C ARG A 9 13.06 -14.00 -0.23
N ILE A 10 12.50 -15.21 -0.21
CA ILE A 10 11.04 -15.39 -0.07
C ILE A 10 10.68 -15.29 1.42
N HIS A 11 9.66 -14.48 1.71
CA HIS A 11 9.10 -14.30 3.04
C HIS A 11 7.60 -14.59 3.04
N THR A 12 7.06 -15.00 4.19
CA THR A 12 5.62 -15.14 4.39
C THR A 12 5.07 -13.88 5.05
N GLY A 13 4.13 -13.23 4.36
CA GLY A 13 3.37 -12.07 4.83
C GLY A 13 1.91 -12.40 5.13
N GLU A 14 1.24 -11.49 5.82
CA GLU A 14 -0.17 -11.63 6.20
C GLU A 14 -0.93 -10.31 5.98
N LEU A 15 -2.12 -10.40 5.38
CA LEU A 15 -3.06 -9.31 5.22
C LEU A 15 -4.43 -9.73 5.74
N VAL A 16 -5.07 -8.84 6.48
CA VAL A 16 -6.48 -8.97 6.86
C VAL A 16 -7.29 -8.11 5.89
N VAL A 17 -8.27 -8.71 5.21
CA VAL A 17 -9.05 -8.08 4.13
C VAL A 17 -10.51 -8.52 4.20
N GLY A 18 -11.40 -7.76 3.57
CA GLY A 18 -12.80 -8.16 3.40
C GLY A 18 -12.91 -9.36 2.46
N LYS A 19 -13.92 -10.21 2.65
CA LYS A 19 -14.11 -11.45 1.86
C LYS A 19 -14.04 -11.22 0.34
N GLN A 20 -14.61 -10.11 -0.14
CA GLN A 20 -14.62 -9.76 -1.57
C GLN A 20 -13.24 -9.35 -2.10
N ALA A 21 -12.33 -8.88 -1.25
CA ALA A 21 -10.98 -8.45 -1.62
C ALA A 21 -9.97 -9.62 -1.67
N VAL A 22 -10.30 -10.79 -1.11
CA VAL A 22 -9.40 -11.96 -1.04
C VAL A 22 -8.92 -12.38 -2.43
N ARG A 23 -9.85 -12.71 -3.35
CA ARG A 23 -9.49 -13.18 -4.70
C ARG A 23 -8.74 -12.10 -5.51
N PRO A 24 -9.21 -10.84 -5.57
CA PRO A 24 -8.47 -9.75 -6.20
C PRO A 24 -7.03 -9.60 -5.70
N LEU A 25 -6.83 -9.56 -4.37
CA LEU A 25 -5.50 -9.37 -3.82
C LEU A 25 -4.62 -10.60 -3.97
N MET A 26 -5.17 -11.82 -3.91
CA MET A 26 -4.41 -13.02 -4.27
C MET A 26 -3.89 -12.97 -5.71
N TYR A 27 -4.71 -12.51 -6.65
CA TYR A 27 -4.27 -12.30 -8.03
C TYR A 27 -3.14 -11.26 -8.10
N VAL A 28 -3.34 -10.08 -7.50
CA VAL A 28 -2.36 -8.99 -7.55
C VAL A 28 -1.01 -9.39 -6.94
N PHE A 29 -1.01 -9.91 -5.73
CA PHE A 29 0.22 -10.30 -5.05
C PHE A 29 0.86 -11.56 -5.67
N GLY A 30 0.08 -12.43 -6.31
CA GLY A 30 0.61 -13.52 -7.14
C GLY A 30 1.38 -13.00 -8.35
N ARG A 31 0.84 -11.99 -9.05
CA ARG A 31 1.53 -11.30 -10.16
C ARG A 31 2.79 -10.57 -9.67
N ALA A 32 2.70 -9.89 -8.53
CA ALA A 32 3.83 -9.21 -7.90
C ALA A 32 4.96 -10.21 -7.56
N PHE A 33 4.60 -11.36 -6.98
CA PHE A 33 5.54 -12.42 -6.63
C PHE A 33 6.25 -13.00 -7.87
N ALA A 34 5.50 -13.33 -8.94
CA ALA A 34 6.07 -13.84 -10.18
C ALA A 34 7.03 -12.83 -10.84
N ALA A 35 6.72 -11.54 -10.75
CA ALA A 35 7.56 -10.46 -11.27
C ALA A 35 8.71 -10.05 -10.33
N HIS A 36 8.91 -10.74 -9.21
CA HIS A 36 9.92 -10.42 -8.20
C HIS A 36 9.81 -8.98 -7.67
N PHE A 37 8.61 -8.41 -7.63
CA PHE A 37 8.38 -7.10 -7.02
C PHE A 37 8.64 -7.19 -5.52
N PRO A 38 9.61 -6.45 -4.97
CA PRO A 38 10.00 -6.60 -3.59
C PRO A 38 9.03 -5.87 -2.65
N ILE A 39 8.65 -6.56 -1.59
CA ILE A 39 7.84 -6.03 -0.49
C ILE A 39 8.69 -6.08 0.76
N ARG A 40 8.82 -4.96 1.48
CA ARG A 40 9.73 -4.93 2.65
C ARG A 40 9.17 -5.74 3.80
N ARG A 41 7.88 -5.58 4.04
CA ARG A 41 7.16 -6.21 5.14
C ARG A 41 5.68 -6.26 4.82
N MET A 42 5.01 -7.28 5.32
CA MET A 42 3.57 -7.44 5.20
C MET A 42 3.03 -8.05 6.49
N ARG A 43 2.55 -7.19 7.39
CA ARG A 43 2.04 -7.57 8.72
C ARG A 43 0.67 -6.93 8.97
N PRO A 44 -0.22 -7.60 9.72
CA PRO A 44 -1.50 -7.00 10.11
C PRO A 44 -1.30 -5.75 10.96
N MET A 45 -2.22 -4.79 10.84
CA MET A 45 -2.17 -3.53 11.60
C MET A 45 -2.27 -3.72 13.11
N ALA A 46 -2.82 -4.84 13.57
CA ALA A 46 -2.83 -5.24 14.98
C ALA A 46 -1.40 -5.29 15.58
N LYS A 47 -0.37 -5.62 14.79
CA LYS A 47 1.03 -5.63 15.25
C LYS A 47 1.55 -4.24 15.63
N TYR A 48 0.88 -3.20 15.14
CA TYR A 48 1.19 -1.79 15.38
C TYR A 48 0.13 -1.10 16.25
N GLY A 49 -0.77 -1.85 16.88
CA GLY A 49 -1.89 -1.29 17.64
C GLY A 49 -2.84 -0.42 16.81
N GLY A 50 -2.93 -0.66 15.50
CA GLY A 50 -3.73 0.16 14.57
C GLY A 50 -3.11 1.51 14.20
N SER A 51 -1.90 1.82 14.65
CA SER A 51 -1.22 3.09 14.34
C SER A 51 -0.66 3.11 12.91
N ASP A 52 -1.24 3.94 12.04
CA ASP A 52 -0.70 4.16 10.68
C ASP A 52 0.73 4.70 10.74
N THR A 53 1.02 5.65 11.65
CA THR A 53 2.36 6.23 11.79
C THR A 53 3.41 5.16 12.11
N ALA A 54 3.10 4.26 13.05
CA ALA A 54 4.03 3.18 13.41
C ALA A 54 4.22 2.19 12.26
N ALA A 55 3.14 1.81 11.56
CA ALA A 55 3.21 0.91 10.42
C ALA A 55 3.96 1.53 9.22
N MET A 56 3.71 2.81 8.93
CA MET A 56 4.37 3.55 7.85
C MET A 56 5.86 3.73 8.12
N ASN A 57 6.25 4.13 9.33
CA ASN A 57 7.65 4.25 9.71
C ASN A 57 8.39 2.90 9.65
N ALA A 58 7.66 1.81 9.85
CA ALA A 58 8.14 0.44 9.76
C ALA A 58 8.12 -0.11 8.32
N ASP A 59 7.74 0.71 7.34
CA ASP A 59 7.61 0.40 5.93
C ASP A 59 6.76 -0.86 5.65
N ASN A 60 5.58 -0.88 6.26
CA ASN A 60 4.67 -2.02 6.18
C ASN A 60 3.82 -1.99 4.91
N THR A 61 3.43 -3.18 4.45
CA THR A 61 2.32 -3.38 3.52
C THR A 61 1.14 -3.91 4.33
N SER A 62 -0.01 -3.24 4.27
CA SER A 62 -1.19 -3.56 5.10
C SER A 62 -2.50 -3.22 4.42
N ALA A 63 -3.55 -3.92 4.80
CA ALA A 63 -4.91 -3.71 4.30
C ALA A 63 -5.84 -3.24 5.42
N PHE A 64 -6.54 -4.12 6.12
CA PHE A 64 -7.52 -3.70 7.12
C PHE A 64 -6.92 -2.89 8.27
N ASN A 65 -7.50 -1.72 8.53
CA ASN A 65 -7.30 -0.90 9.72
C ASN A 65 -8.60 -0.14 10.03
N CYS A 66 -9.24 -0.40 11.17
CA CYS A 66 -10.49 0.27 11.53
C CYS A 66 -10.20 1.68 12.07
N ARG A 67 -10.36 2.70 11.23
CA ARG A 67 -10.07 4.10 11.54
C ARG A 67 -10.89 5.09 10.72
N ALA A 68 -10.91 6.34 11.16
CA ALA A 68 -11.39 7.44 10.35
C ALA A 68 -10.42 7.76 9.20
N VAL A 69 -10.87 8.57 8.23
CA VAL A 69 -9.99 9.17 7.22
C VAL A 69 -9.04 10.14 7.92
N THR A 70 -7.79 10.18 7.48
CA THR A 70 -6.79 11.11 8.01
C THR A 70 -7.25 12.55 7.78
N GLY A 71 -7.46 13.30 8.85
CA GLY A 71 -7.94 14.69 8.79
C GLY A 71 -9.45 14.87 8.62
N ASP A 72 -10.23 13.79 8.57
CA ASP A 72 -11.71 13.84 8.57
C ASP A 72 -12.29 12.73 9.47
N PRO A 73 -12.65 13.06 10.74
CA PRO A 73 -13.16 12.08 11.69
C PRO A 73 -14.59 11.61 11.36
N THR A 74 -15.31 12.29 10.48
CA THR A 74 -16.72 11.97 10.15
C THR A 74 -16.84 10.82 9.15
N ARG A 75 -15.73 10.49 8.45
CA ARG A 75 -15.69 9.46 7.40
C ARG A 75 -14.80 8.30 7.81
N ARG A 76 -15.23 7.08 7.47
CA ARG A 76 -14.41 5.88 7.62
C ARG A 76 -13.49 5.71 6.41
N SER A 77 -12.23 5.38 6.69
CA SER A 77 -11.24 5.01 5.67
C SER A 77 -11.67 3.74 4.94
N GLN A 78 -11.27 3.59 3.66
CA GLN A 78 -11.48 2.32 2.93
C GLN A 78 -10.79 1.12 3.62
N HIS A 79 -9.68 1.38 4.33
CA HIS A 79 -9.05 0.35 5.17
C HIS A 79 -10.00 -0.23 6.23
N SER A 80 -11.00 0.52 6.69
CA SER A 80 -12.00 0.03 7.65
C SER A 80 -12.97 -1.01 7.06
N PHE A 81 -13.10 -1.06 5.73
CA PHE A 81 -13.97 -2.03 5.04
C PHE A 81 -13.19 -3.22 4.48
N GLY A 82 -11.85 -3.24 4.66
CA GLY A 82 -10.99 -4.28 4.14
C GLY A 82 -10.94 -4.35 2.61
N ASN A 83 -11.24 -3.25 1.92
CA ASN A 83 -11.25 -3.11 0.47
C ASN A 83 -10.17 -2.12 -0.04
N ALA A 84 -9.13 -1.92 0.77
CA ALA A 84 -7.96 -1.12 0.45
C ALA A 84 -6.67 -1.79 0.91
N VAL A 85 -5.55 -1.42 0.29
CA VAL A 85 -4.21 -1.86 0.65
C VAL A 85 -3.19 -0.75 0.41
N ASP A 86 -2.26 -0.62 1.35
CA ASP A 86 -1.08 0.23 1.26
C ASP A 86 0.15 -0.66 1.07
N ILE A 87 1.04 -0.33 0.12
CA ILE A 87 2.21 -1.16 -0.25
C ILE A 87 3.51 -0.37 -0.11
N ASN A 88 4.45 -0.91 0.69
CA ASN A 88 5.78 -0.33 0.94
C ASN A 88 5.70 1.19 1.21
N THR A 89 5.00 1.55 2.29
CA THR A 89 4.67 2.93 2.68
C THR A 89 5.84 3.93 2.59
N ARG A 90 7.10 3.51 2.81
CA ARG A 90 8.27 4.39 2.69
C ARG A 90 8.65 4.66 1.23
N GLU A 91 8.66 3.63 0.40
CA GLU A 91 8.98 3.75 -1.04
C GLU A 91 7.81 4.38 -1.83
N ASN A 92 6.60 4.35 -1.27
CA ASN A 92 5.37 4.88 -1.87
C ASN A 92 4.65 5.80 -0.88
N PRO A 93 5.22 6.96 -0.53
CA PRO A 93 4.67 7.77 0.54
C PRO A 93 3.32 8.39 0.19
N TYR A 94 2.55 8.69 1.24
CA TYR A 94 1.38 9.56 1.18
C TYR A 94 1.81 11.02 1.29
N VAL A 95 1.22 11.89 0.47
CA VAL A 95 1.37 13.35 0.55
C VAL A 95 0.01 13.94 0.92
N ASP A 96 -0.06 14.62 2.05
CA ASP A 96 -1.30 15.29 2.46
C ASP A 96 -1.56 16.57 1.66
N ARG A 97 -2.74 17.16 1.88
CA ARG A 97 -3.18 18.39 1.18
C ARG A 97 -2.29 19.61 1.41
N TYR A 98 -1.41 19.57 2.41
CA TYR A 98 -0.46 20.63 2.76
C TYR A 98 0.96 20.32 2.27
N GLY A 99 1.15 19.22 1.53
CA GLY A 99 2.45 18.79 1.01
C GLY A 99 3.31 18.04 2.02
N ARG A 100 2.78 17.67 3.19
CA ARG A 100 3.53 16.88 4.17
C ARG A 100 3.56 15.41 3.78
N VAL A 101 4.73 14.82 3.92
CA VAL A 101 5.03 13.45 3.47
C VAL A 101 4.97 12.47 4.64
N TYR A 102 4.31 11.34 4.43
CA TYR A 102 4.19 10.26 5.40
C TYR A 102 4.59 8.91 4.76
N PRO A 103 5.52 8.16 5.38
CA PRO A 103 6.38 8.59 6.47
C PRO A 103 7.37 9.68 5.99
N ALA A 104 7.87 10.53 6.89
CA ALA A 104 8.83 11.57 6.53
C ALA A 104 10.12 11.00 5.90
N SER A 105 10.49 9.78 6.29
CA SER A 105 11.61 9.03 5.72
C SER A 105 11.40 8.58 4.27
N GLY A 106 10.19 8.78 3.73
CA GLY A 106 9.81 8.53 2.35
C GLY A 106 9.99 9.73 1.40
N ALA A 107 10.35 10.91 1.90
CA ALA A 107 10.44 12.14 1.09
C ALA A 107 11.32 12.01 -0.17
N ALA A 108 12.42 11.25 -0.10
CA ALA A 108 13.30 11.01 -1.24
C ALA A 108 12.67 10.20 -2.38
N TYR A 109 11.52 9.56 -2.15
CA TYR A 109 10.74 8.80 -3.14
C TYR A 109 9.64 9.63 -3.79
N LEU A 110 9.50 10.92 -3.47
CA LEU A 110 8.66 11.83 -4.25
C LEU A 110 9.21 12.04 -5.67
N ASP A 111 10.53 11.96 -5.85
CA ASP A 111 11.10 11.89 -7.20
C ASP A 111 10.77 10.54 -7.83
N ARG A 112 9.66 10.47 -8.57
CA ARG A 112 9.18 9.24 -9.23
C ARG A 112 10.10 8.75 -10.35
N ARG A 113 11.14 9.50 -10.73
CA ARG A 113 12.19 9.05 -11.68
C ARG A 113 13.19 8.12 -11.02
N ARG A 114 13.31 8.16 -9.68
CA ARG A 114 14.27 7.36 -8.90
C ARG A 114 14.10 5.86 -9.16
N LYS A 115 15.16 5.19 -9.62
CA LYS A 115 15.19 3.72 -9.79
C LYS A 115 15.34 3.03 -8.43
N ALA A 116 14.24 2.92 -7.69
CA ALA A 116 14.19 2.24 -6.40
C ALA A 116 13.39 0.94 -6.46
N LYS A 117 13.88 -0.09 -5.76
CA LYS A 117 13.16 -1.34 -5.51
C LYS A 117 11.86 -1.05 -4.75
N GLY A 118 10.78 -1.75 -5.09
CA GLY A 118 9.51 -1.70 -4.36
C GLY A 118 8.72 -0.40 -4.54
N MET A 119 9.18 0.48 -5.41
CA MET A 119 8.52 1.71 -5.79
C MET A 119 7.49 1.45 -6.90
N ILE A 120 6.25 1.83 -6.65
CA ILE A 120 5.11 1.66 -7.55
C ILE A 120 5.14 2.74 -8.65
N ARG A 121 4.96 2.34 -9.90
CA ARG A 121 5.01 3.23 -11.06
C ARG A 121 3.82 2.98 -11.98
N THR A 122 3.40 4.01 -12.69
CA THR A 122 2.41 3.86 -13.76
C THR A 122 2.85 2.79 -14.76
N GLY A 123 2.01 1.78 -14.95
CA GLY A 123 2.25 0.69 -15.91
C GLY A 123 3.17 -0.42 -15.40
N ASP A 124 3.59 -0.38 -14.13
CA ASP A 124 4.31 -1.50 -13.53
C ASP A 124 3.39 -2.70 -13.21
N VAL A 125 3.98 -3.76 -12.67
CA VAL A 125 3.23 -4.99 -12.34
C VAL A 125 2.12 -4.74 -11.31
N ILE A 126 2.34 -3.86 -10.32
CA ILE A 126 1.36 -3.59 -9.27
C ILE A 126 0.19 -2.81 -9.83
N THR A 127 0.44 -1.67 -10.48
CA THR A 127 -0.61 -0.82 -11.06
C THR A 127 -1.39 -1.55 -12.16
N THR A 128 -0.71 -2.36 -12.98
CA THR A 128 -1.37 -3.17 -14.02
C THR A 128 -2.25 -4.25 -13.41
N ALA A 129 -1.77 -4.99 -12.40
CA ALA A 129 -2.55 -6.04 -11.77
C ALA A 129 -3.73 -5.48 -10.96
N MET A 130 -3.55 -4.35 -10.26
CA MET A 130 -4.62 -3.65 -9.55
C MET A 130 -5.71 -3.17 -10.52
N HIS A 131 -5.31 -2.57 -11.64
CA HIS A 131 -6.24 -2.15 -12.68
C HIS A 131 -7.04 -3.33 -13.25
N ALA A 132 -6.39 -4.48 -13.49
CA ALA A 132 -7.04 -5.68 -13.99
C ALA A 132 -8.14 -6.24 -13.06
N VAL A 133 -8.05 -5.97 -11.75
CA VAL A 133 -9.09 -6.33 -10.77
C VAL A 133 -10.04 -5.17 -10.44
N GLY A 134 -9.98 -4.07 -11.19
CA GLY A 134 -10.84 -2.90 -11.04
C GLY A 134 -10.47 -1.97 -9.88
N TRP A 135 -9.32 -2.16 -9.24
CA TRP A 135 -8.88 -1.31 -8.13
C TRP A 135 -8.19 -0.05 -8.65
N LYS A 136 -8.43 1.06 -7.95
CA LYS A 136 -7.94 2.38 -8.33
C LYS A 136 -6.74 2.76 -7.47
N TRP A 137 -5.85 3.57 -8.04
CA TRP A 137 -4.60 3.97 -7.40
C TRP A 137 -4.65 5.42 -6.90
N GLY A 138 -4.33 5.63 -5.61
CA GLY A 138 -4.25 6.94 -4.99
C GLY A 138 -3.08 7.80 -5.48
N GLY A 139 -2.07 7.20 -6.11
CA GLY A 139 -0.93 7.92 -6.68
C GLY A 139 -1.27 8.85 -7.86
N ARG A 140 -2.52 8.81 -8.35
CA ARG A 140 -3.05 9.72 -9.37
C ARG A 140 -3.87 10.89 -8.81
N TRP A 141 -4.06 10.94 -7.49
CA TRP A 141 -4.76 12.07 -6.86
C TRP A 141 -3.91 13.33 -6.88
N TRP A 142 -4.55 14.49 -6.74
CA TRP A 142 -3.87 15.79 -6.69
C TRP A 142 -2.89 15.89 -5.51
N ALA A 143 -3.30 15.37 -4.35
CA ALA A 143 -2.47 15.09 -3.19
C ALA A 143 -2.22 13.58 -3.21
N PRO A 144 -1.09 13.13 -3.78
CA PRO A 144 -0.92 11.73 -4.15
C PRO A 144 -0.77 10.85 -2.90
N ASP A 145 -1.44 9.71 -2.95
CA ASP A 145 -1.24 8.62 -2.01
C ASP A 145 -0.63 7.42 -2.74
N TYR A 146 0.69 7.39 -2.87
CA TYR A 146 1.36 6.42 -3.75
C TYR A 146 1.25 4.98 -3.25
N GLN A 147 1.16 4.77 -1.95
CA GLN A 147 0.99 3.46 -1.32
C GLN A 147 -0.40 2.88 -1.58
N HIS A 148 -1.40 3.76 -1.75
CA HIS A 148 -2.79 3.40 -1.56
C HIS A 148 -3.48 2.88 -2.83
N PHE A 149 -4.17 1.75 -2.68
CA PHE A 149 -5.15 1.26 -3.65
C PHE A 149 -6.45 0.91 -2.94
N SER A 150 -7.59 1.22 -3.57
CA SER A 150 -8.90 0.81 -3.08
C SER A 150 -9.84 0.41 -4.21
N ALA A 151 -10.79 -0.47 -3.90
CA ALA A 151 -11.76 -0.99 -4.87
C ALA A 151 -12.66 0.10 -5.48
N ASN A 152 -12.88 1.22 -4.78
CA ASN A 152 -13.73 2.32 -5.24
C ASN A 152 -12.96 3.62 -5.54
N GLY A 153 -11.65 3.68 -5.23
CA GLY A 153 -10.78 4.84 -5.45
C GLY A 153 -11.03 6.00 -4.52
N ARG A 154 -11.40 5.68 -3.27
CA ARG A 154 -11.51 6.62 -2.15
C ARG A 154 -10.50 6.28 -1.08
#